data_AF-W7RPA6-F1
#
_entry.id   AF-W7RPA6-F1
#
_cell.length_a   1.000
_cell.length_b   1.000
_cell.length_c   1.000
_cell.angle_alpha   90.00
_cell.angle_beta   90.00
_cell.angle_gamma   90.00
#
_symmetry.space_group_name_H-M   'P 1'
#
loop_
_entity.id
_entity.type
_entity.pdbx_description
1 polymer ?
#
loop_
_entity_poly.entity_id
_entity_poly.type
_entity_poly.pdbx_seq_one_letter_code
_entity_poly.pdbx_strand_id
1 'polypeptide(L)'
;MRENLISNLLLLFGTFVLLGAFAYRLLITSDIPVSYAIDEAMILHVLLFSSTLLFVYGSIIGSQNAIRYTLIAVLTLFTMLNIFLFDTDAEYFGASYAQIAIAFIMHPLLVILVNIFMQLKTR
;
A
#
# COMPACT_ATOMS: atom_id res chain seq x y z
N MET A 1 22.68 3.83 14.79
CA MET A 1 22.06 5.07 14.24
C MET A 1 21.85 5.00 12.73
N ARG A 2 22.86 4.64 11.92
CA ARG A 2 22.74 4.61 10.45
C ARG A 2 21.63 3.69 9.92
N GLU A 3 21.49 2.50 10.49
CA GLU A 3 20.45 1.53 10.08
C GLU A 3 19.03 2.04 10.36
N ASN A 4 18.81 2.63 11.54
CA ASN A 4 17.53 3.26 11.88
C ASN A 4 17.22 4.43 10.94
N LEU A 5 18.22 5.23 10.54
CA LEU A 5 18.02 6.30 9.57
C LEU A 5 17.62 5.74 8.20
N ILE A 6 18.32 4.72 7.69
CA ILE A 6 18.01 4.07 6.41
C ILE A 6 16.61 3.46 6.45
N SER A 7 16.27 2.73 7.51
CA SER A 7 14.93 2.17 7.74
C SER A 7 13.86 3.27 7.68
N ASN A 8 14.01 4.35 8.44
CA ASN A 8 13.05 5.45 8.47
C ASN A 8 12.89 6.12 7.10
N LEU A 9 14.00 6.33 6.36
CA LEU A 9 13.93 6.89 5.01
C LEU A 9 13.18 5.95 4.06
N LEU A 10 13.45 4.65 4.10
CA LEU A 10 12.73 3.66 3.27
C LEU A 10 11.23 3.66 3.60
N LEU A 11 10.85 3.68 4.88
CA LEU A 11 9.45 3.74 5.31
C LEU A 11 8.78 5.05 4.87
N LEU A 12 9.49 6.18 4.96
CA LEU A 12 9.00 7.49 4.53
C LEU A 12 8.78 7.54 3.02
N PHE A 13 9.78 7.10 2.23
CA PHE A 13 9.65 7.02 0.77
C PHE A 13 8.55 6.05 0.35
N GLY A 14 8.45 4.87 1.01
CA GLY A 14 7.35 3.93 0.78
C GLY A 14 5.99 4.58 1.00
N THR A 15 5.86 5.39 2.05
CA THR A 15 4.63 6.15 2.33
C THR A 15 4.31 7.16 1.22
N PHE A 16 5.28 7.95 0.77
CA PHE A 16 5.05 8.90 -0.33
C PHE A 16 4.66 8.20 -1.63
N VAL A 17 5.32 7.09 -1.97
CA VAL A 17 4.98 6.30 -3.16
C VAL A 17 3.58 5.69 -3.04
N LEU A 18 3.20 5.17 -1.86
CA LEU A 18 1.86 4.64 -1.61
C LEU A 18 0.77 5.70 -1.79
N LEU A 19 0.95 6.88 -1.20
CA LEU A 19 0.00 7.98 -1.30
C LEU A 19 -0.07 8.53 -2.73
N GLY A 20 1.07 8.61 -3.42
CA GLY A 20 1.12 8.98 -4.84
C GLY A 20 0.38 7.96 -5.72
N ALA A 21 0.60 6.67 -5.49
CA ALA A 21 -0.13 5.60 -6.18
C ALA A 21 -1.64 5.69 -5.89
N PHE A 22 -2.03 5.95 -4.64
CA PHE A 22 -3.43 6.09 -4.26
C PHE A 22 -4.09 7.28 -4.97
N ALA A 23 -3.44 8.44 -4.98
CA ALA A 23 -3.92 9.61 -5.71
C ALA A 23 -4.01 9.33 -7.22
N TYR A 24 -3.01 8.63 -7.78
CA TYR A 24 -3.01 8.23 -9.19
C TYR A 24 -4.17 7.29 -9.51
N ARG A 25 -4.49 6.33 -8.64
CA ARG A 25 -5.68 5.48 -8.78
C ARG A 25 -6.95 6.33 -8.90
N LEU A 26 -7.14 7.25 -7.96
CA LEU A 26 -8.33 8.11 -7.95
C LEU A 26 -8.45 8.94 -9.24
N LEU A 27 -7.31 9.37 -9.80
CA LEU A 27 -7.27 10.11 -11.05
C LEU A 27 -7.68 9.25 -12.25
N ILE A 28 -7.07 8.07 -12.43
CA ILE A 28 -7.37 7.19 -13.58
C ILE A 28 -8.74 6.51 -13.46
N THR A 29 -9.33 6.47 -12.27
CA THR A 29 -10.70 5.96 -12.06
C THR A 29 -11.73 7.07 -11.86
N SER A 30 -11.40 8.31 -12.23
CA SER A 30 -12.32 9.45 -12.05
C SER A 30 -13.42 9.51 -13.12
N ASP A 31 -13.17 8.91 -14.29
CA ASP A 31 -14.16 8.83 -15.38
C ASP A 31 -15.30 7.86 -15.04
N ILE A 32 -16.51 8.17 -15.50
CA ILE A 32 -17.73 7.35 -15.33
C ILE A 32 -18.34 7.11 -16.72
N PRO A 33 -18.44 5.86 -17.21
CA PRO A 33 -18.00 4.61 -16.57
C PRO A 33 -16.48 4.55 -16.39
N VAL A 34 -16.02 3.82 -15.36
CA VAL A 34 -14.58 3.69 -15.08
C VAL A 34 -13.88 3.03 -16.25
N SER A 35 -13.00 3.78 -16.88
CA SER A 35 -12.16 3.34 -18.00
C SER A 35 -10.78 3.94 -17.82
N TYR A 36 -9.75 3.12 -17.98
CA TYR A 36 -8.35 3.53 -17.91
C TYR A 36 -7.55 2.70 -18.91
N ALA A 37 -6.43 3.23 -19.36
CA ALA A 37 -5.55 2.56 -20.30
C ALA A 37 -4.66 1.51 -19.58
N ILE A 38 -4.21 0.50 -20.32
CA ILE A 38 -3.44 -0.62 -19.76
C ILE A 38 -2.11 -0.14 -19.17
N ASP A 39 -1.47 0.83 -19.80
CA ASP A 39 -0.25 1.47 -19.32
C ASP A 39 -0.48 2.21 -17.98
N GLU A 40 -1.62 2.88 -17.81
CA GLU A 40 -1.98 3.52 -16.54
C GLU A 40 -2.08 2.49 -15.40
N ALA A 41 -2.75 1.36 -15.66
CA ALA A 41 -2.86 0.27 -14.69
C ALA A 41 -1.48 -0.33 -14.36
N MET A 42 -0.64 -0.54 -15.36
CA MET A 42 0.72 -1.06 -15.17
C MET A 42 1.58 -0.11 -14.33
N ILE A 43 1.53 1.19 -14.60
CA ILE A 43 2.23 2.21 -13.79
C ILE A 43 1.76 2.14 -12.34
N LEU A 44 0.45 2.05 -12.12
CA LEU A 44 -0.14 1.95 -10.79
C LEU A 44 0.37 0.73 -10.02
N HIS A 45 0.39 -0.45 -10.65
CA HIS A 45 0.90 -1.68 -10.04
C HIS A 45 2.40 -1.59 -9.72
N VAL A 46 3.20 -1.01 -10.63
CA VAL A 46 4.64 -0.81 -10.39
C VAL A 46 4.88 0.13 -9.22
N LEU A 47 4.12 1.23 -9.09
CA LEU A 47 4.22 2.15 -7.96
C LEU A 47 3.87 1.44 -6.64
N LEU A 48 2.76 0.70 -6.63
CA LEU A 48 2.31 -0.01 -5.43
C LEU A 48 3.29 -1.11 -5.00
N PHE A 49 3.83 -1.86 -5.97
CA PHE A 49 4.85 -2.85 -5.73
C PHE A 49 6.14 -2.22 -5.18
N SER A 50 6.59 -1.09 -5.76
CA SER A 50 7.76 -0.36 -5.30
C SER A 50 7.60 0.13 -3.86
N SER A 51 6.45 0.70 -3.53
CA SER A 51 6.09 1.07 -2.15
C SER A 51 6.16 -0.12 -1.20
N THR A 52 5.62 -1.27 -1.62
CA THR A 52 5.62 -2.50 -0.81
C THR A 52 7.04 -2.96 -0.51
N LEU A 53 7.91 -2.98 -1.52
CA LEU A 53 9.33 -3.33 -1.33
C LEU A 53 10.02 -2.38 -0.35
N LEU A 54 9.81 -1.06 -0.49
CA LEU A 54 10.37 -0.06 0.42
C LEU A 54 9.92 -0.30 1.87
N PHE A 55 8.64 -0.60 2.08
CA PHE A 55 8.13 -0.94 3.41
C PHE A 55 8.74 -2.23 3.95
N VAL A 56 8.81 -3.29 3.15
CA VAL A 56 9.38 -4.59 3.58
C VAL A 56 10.85 -4.43 3.95
N TYR A 57 11.67 -3.84 3.09
CA TYR A 57 13.09 -3.60 3.37
C TYR A 57 13.29 -2.66 4.56
N GLY A 58 12.53 -1.57 4.62
CA GLY A 58 12.57 -0.64 5.76
C GLY A 58 12.23 -1.35 7.08
N SER A 59 11.24 -2.24 7.07
CA SER A 59 10.81 -3.00 8.25
C SER A 59 11.81 -4.07 8.68
N ILE A 60 12.53 -4.70 7.74
CA ILE A 60 13.56 -5.70 8.02
C ILE A 60 14.79 -5.05 8.67
N ILE A 61 15.21 -3.89 8.16
CA ILE A 61 16.38 -3.16 8.67
C ILE A 61 16.07 -2.52 10.04
N GLY A 62 14.84 -2.05 10.23
CA GLY A 62 14.41 -1.39 11.47
C GLY A 62 14.05 -2.39 12.58
N SER A 63 14.66 -2.25 13.75
CA SER A 63 14.40 -3.10 14.92
C SER A 63 13.44 -2.50 15.95
N GLN A 64 12.98 -1.27 15.75
CA GLN A 64 12.17 -0.58 16.76
C GLN A 64 10.71 -1.04 16.73
N ASN A 65 10.28 -1.70 17.81
CA ASN A 65 8.92 -2.19 17.97
C ASN A 65 7.85 -1.10 17.82
N ALA A 66 8.11 0.12 18.35
CA ALA A 66 7.20 1.25 18.23
C ALA A 66 6.90 1.63 16.76
N ILE A 67 7.93 1.61 15.90
CA ILE A 67 7.79 1.89 14.47
C ILE A 67 6.94 0.82 13.80
N ARG A 68 7.19 -0.46 14.12
CA ARG A 68 6.40 -1.58 13.59
C ARG A 68 4.93 -1.49 13.98
N TYR A 69 4.63 -1.17 15.25
CA TYR A 69 3.24 -0.98 15.70
C TYR A 69 2.56 0.19 14.99
N THR A 70 3.28 1.31 14.85
CA THR A 70 2.76 2.49 14.13
C THR A 70 2.46 2.15 12.68
N LEU A 71 3.37 1.47 12.00
CA LEU A 71 3.20 1.04 10.62
C LEU A 71 2.00 0.10 10.46
N ILE A 72 1.86 -0.90 11.35
CA ILE A 72 0.71 -1.82 11.36
C ILE A 72 -0.59 -1.04 11.51
N ALA A 73 -0.67 -0.11 12.47
CA ALA A 73 -1.88 0.67 12.71
C ALA A 73 -2.25 1.55 11.51
N VAL A 74 -1.29 2.29 10.96
CA VAL A 74 -1.51 3.19 9.80
C VAL A 74 -1.93 2.39 8.57
N LEU A 75 -1.23 1.29 8.27
CA LEU A 75 -1.58 0.46 7.11
C LEU A 75 -2.92 -0.23 7.29
N THR A 76 -3.29 -0.61 8.52
CA THR A 76 -4.62 -1.17 8.81
C THR A 76 -5.72 -0.15 8.53
N LEU A 77 -5.56 1.10 8.99
CA LEU A 77 -6.49 2.18 8.67
C LEU A 77 -6.57 2.41 7.16
N PHE A 78 -5.44 2.40 6.46
CA PHE A 78 -5.39 2.53 5.02
C PHE A 78 -6.10 1.37 4.30
N THR A 79 -5.91 0.13 4.75
CA THR A 79 -6.62 -1.05 4.22
C THR A 79 -8.13 -0.91 4.45
N MET A 80 -8.56 -0.51 5.64
CA MET A 80 -9.99 -0.34 5.95
C MET A 80 -10.63 0.76 5.11
N LEU A 81 -9.92 1.87 4.88
CA LEU A 81 -10.37 2.91 3.94
C LEU A 81 -10.55 2.34 2.53
N ASN A 82 -9.61 1.53 2.06
CA ASN A 82 -9.70 0.94 0.72
C ASN A 82 -10.80 -0.12 0.62
N ILE A 83 -11.08 -0.87 1.68
CA ILE A 83 -12.26 -1.77 1.75
C ILE A 83 -13.54 -0.94 1.71
N PHE A 84 -13.61 0.17 2.44
CA PHE A 84 -14.79 1.05 2.42
C PHE A 84 -15.03 1.69 1.04
N LEU A 85 -13.97 2.06 0.34
CA LEU A 85 -14.03 2.60 -1.04
C LEU A 85 -14.20 1.51 -2.11
N PHE A 86 -14.12 0.24 -1.73
CA PHE A 86 -14.35 -0.89 -2.63
C PHE A 86 -15.85 -1.12 -2.76
N ASP A 87 -16.51 -0.24 -3.51
CA ASP A 87 -17.92 -0.38 -3.88
C ASP A 87 -18.01 -1.09 -5.24
N THR A 88 -18.65 -2.26 -5.28
CA THR A 88 -18.85 -3.07 -6.48
C THR A 88 -20.30 -3.05 -6.95
N ASP A 89 -21.20 -2.37 -6.23
CA ASP A 89 -22.64 -2.45 -6.48
C ASP A 89 -23.12 -1.37 -7.46
N ALA A 90 -22.26 -0.41 -7.82
CA ALA A 90 -22.56 0.54 -8.89
C ALA A 90 -22.21 -0.05 -10.27
N GLU A 91 -23.13 0.11 -11.23
CA GLU A 91 -23.03 -0.40 -12.61
C GLU A 91 -21.75 0.05 -13.36
N TYR A 92 -21.11 1.12 -12.86
CA TYR A 92 -19.90 1.71 -13.43
C TYR A 92 -18.59 1.10 -12.91
N PHE A 93 -18.62 0.24 -11.87
CA PHE A 93 -17.45 -0.43 -11.30
C PHE A 93 -17.31 -1.87 -11.81
N GLY A 94 -16.63 -2.00 -12.96
CA GLY A 94 -16.37 -3.30 -13.58
C GLY A 94 -15.25 -4.12 -12.93
N ALA A 95 -15.04 -5.34 -13.45
CA ALA A 95 -13.97 -6.24 -12.99
C ALA A 95 -12.56 -5.63 -13.12
N SER A 96 -12.34 -4.75 -14.10
CA SER A 96 -11.10 -3.98 -14.27
C SER A 96 -10.83 -3.10 -13.04
N TYR A 97 -11.78 -2.26 -12.66
CA TYR A 97 -11.69 -1.44 -11.43
C TYR A 97 -11.39 -2.29 -10.20
N ALA A 98 -12.07 -3.44 -10.05
CA ALA A 98 -11.84 -4.32 -8.91
C ALA A 98 -10.39 -4.82 -8.81
N GLN A 99 -9.74 -5.13 -9.95
CA GLN A 99 -8.34 -5.58 -9.99
C GLN A 99 -7.37 -4.53 -9.43
N ILE A 100 -7.53 -3.26 -9.83
CA ILE A 100 -6.66 -2.19 -9.34
C ILE A 100 -7.00 -1.81 -7.90
N ALA A 101 -8.28 -1.85 -7.50
CA ALA A 101 -8.69 -1.49 -6.15
C ALA A 101 -8.28 -2.53 -5.10
N ILE A 102 -8.41 -3.83 -5.40
CA ILE A 102 -7.98 -4.93 -4.52
C ILE A 102 -6.48 -4.88 -4.24
N ALA A 103 -5.67 -4.42 -5.20
CA ALA A 103 -4.23 -4.31 -4.99
C ALA A 103 -3.90 -3.41 -3.78
N PHE A 104 -4.64 -2.31 -3.59
CA PHE A 104 -4.49 -1.40 -2.45
C PHE A 104 -4.94 -1.99 -1.10
N ILE A 105 -5.58 -3.16 -1.11
CA ILE A 105 -5.91 -3.93 0.10
C ILE A 105 -4.80 -4.96 0.34
N MET A 106 -4.46 -5.73 -0.70
CA MET A 106 -3.54 -6.87 -0.60
C MET A 106 -2.10 -6.46 -0.27
N HIS A 107 -1.59 -5.39 -0.88
CA HIS A 107 -0.22 -4.95 -0.67
C HIS A 107 0.03 -4.42 0.77
N PRO A 108 -0.78 -3.50 1.31
CA PRO A 108 -0.68 -3.12 2.73
C PRO A 108 -0.86 -4.31 3.68
N LEU A 109 -1.79 -5.23 3.40
CA LEU A 109 -2.00 -6.43 4.21
C LEU A 109 -0.75 -7.31 4.27
N LEU A 110 -0.05 -7.50 3.15
CA LEU A 110 1.23 -8.21 3.12
C LEU A 110 2.27 -7.52 4.03
N VAL A 111 2.41 -6.20 3.96
CA VAL A 111 3.35 -5.44 4.80
C VAL A 111 3.00 -5.58 6.28
N ILE A 112 1.71 -5.54 6.64
CA ILE A 112 1.22 -5.77 8.00
C ILE A 112 1.64 -7.15 8.48
N LEU A 113 1.38 -8.20 7.69
CA LEU A 113 1.73 -9.57 8.04
C LEU A 113 3.24 -9.76 8.22
N VAL A 114 4.06 -9.18 7.35
CA VAL A 114 5.53 -9.19 7.47
C VAL A 114 5.97 -8.54 8.79
N ASN A 115 5.38 -7.41 9.15
CA ASN A 115 5.71 -6.72 10.40
C ASN A 115 5.28 -7.48 11.65
N ILE A 116 4.10 -8.10 11.63
CA ILE A 116 3.63 -8.99 12.71
C ILE A 116 4.58 -10.18 12.86
N PHE A 117 4.91 -10.85 11.77
CA PHE A 117 5.84 -11.99 11.78
C PHE A 117 7.20 -11.61 12.38
N MET A 118 7.75 -10.45 11.97
CA MET A 118 9.02 -9.98 12.52
C MET A 118 8.93 -9.63 14.00
N GLN A 119 7.82 -9.07 14.48
CA GLN A 119 7.61 -8.84 15.92
C GLN A 119 7.58 -10.15 16.70
N LEU A 120 6.87 -11.17 16.20
CA LEU A 120 6.81 -12.49 16.86
C LEU A 120 8.19 -13.15 16.95
N LYS A 121 9.03 -13.00 15.92
CA LYS A 121 10.41 -13.54 15.92
C LYS A 121 11.37 -12.82 16.86
N THR A 122 11.12 -11.53 17.15
CA THR A 122 12.02 -10.70 17.98
C THR A 122 11.61 -10.62 19.46
N ARG A 123 10.52 -11.30 19.84
CA ARG A 123 10.18 -11.59 21.24
C ARG A 123 10.84 -12.90 21.67
#